data_AF-A0A165YVG8-F1
#
_entry.id   AF-A0A165YVG8-F1
#
_cell.length_a   1.000
_cell.length_b   1.000
_cell.length_c   1.000
_cell.angle_alpha   90.00
_cell.angle_beta   90.00
_cell.angle_gamma   90.00
#
_symmetry.space_group_name_H-M   'P 1'
#
loop_
_entity.id
_entity.type
_entity.pdbx_description
1 polymer ?
#
loop_
_entity_poly.entity_id
_entity_poly.type
_entity_poly.pdbx_seq_one_letter_code
_entity_poly.pdbx_strand_id
1 'polypeptide(L)' 'MAKFKCKICGYVYDEDVEGTPFADLPDDFKCPMCGASKDLFEEV' A
#
# COMPACT_ATOMS: atom_id res chain seq x y z
N MET A 1 -5.41 6.80 -10.55
CA MET A 1 -5.37 5.38 -10.19
C MET A 1 -5.85 5.20 -8.75
N ALA A 2 -5.91 3.97 -8.24
CA ALA A 2 -6.38 3.72 -6.88
C ALA A 2 -5.28 4.09 -5.88
N LYS A 3 -5.68 4.58 -4.70
CA LYS A 3 -4.76 4.87 -3.60
C LYS A 3 -5.08 3.94 -2.45
N PHE A 4 -4.04 3.50 -1.74
CA PHE A 4 -4.18 2.58 -0.63
C PHE A 4 -3.52 3.16 0.62
N LYS A 5 -4.28 3.32 1.68
CA LYS A 5 -3.80 3.85 2.95
C LYS A 5 -3.54 2.72 3.94
N CYS A 6 -2.35 2.71 4.52
CA CYS A 6 -2.01 1.85 5.64
C CYS A 6 -2.82 2.25 6.88
N LYS A 7 -3.60 1.31 7.44
CA LYS A 7 -4.40 1.50 8.65
C LYS A 7 -3.57 1.74 9.91
N ILE A 8 -2.29 1.34 9.90
CA ILE A 8 -1.41 1.39 11.07
C ILE A 8 -0.74 2.76 11.21
N CYS A 9 -0.10 3.24 10.14
CA CYS A 9 0.71 4.47 10.19
C CYS A 9 0.17 5.60 9.31
N GLY A 10 -0.82 5.33 8.47
CA GLY A 10 -1.41 6.30 7.55
C GLY A 10 -0.63 6.53 6.26
N TYR A 11 0.45 5.78 6.00
CA TYR A 11 1.15 5.80 4.70
C TYR A 11 0.19 5.57 3.54
N VAL A 12 0.30 6.36 2.47
CA VAL A 12 -0.53 6.23 1.27
C VAL A 12 0.33 5.72 0.12
N TYR A 13 -0.01 4.54 -0.38
CA TYR A 13 0.48 4.01 -1.65
C TYR A 13 -0.36 4.60 -2.77
N ASP A 14 0.29 5.26 -3.73
CA ASP A 14 -0.36 5.90 -4.87
C ASP A 14 0.11 5.22 -6.15
N GLU A 15 -0.76 4.46 -6.79
CA GLU A 15 -0.43 3.70 -8.00
C GLU A 15 0.05 4.61 -9.15
N ASP A 16 -0.40 5.88 -9.21
CA ASP A 16 0.06 6.85 -10.22
C ASP A 16 1.52 7.27 -9.97
N VAL A 17 1.97 7.23 -8.71
CA VAL A 17 3.34 7.60 -8.31
C VAL A 17 4.28 6.42 -8.41
N GLU A 18 3.82 5.26 -7.94
CA GLU A 18 4.61 4.03 -7.87
C GLU A 18 4.67 3.28 -9.21
N GLY A 19 3.70 3.52 -10.10
CA GLY A 19 3.61 2.90 -11.42
C GLY A 19 3.33 1.41 -11.40
N THR A 20 3.03 0.84 -10.22
CA THR A 20 2.68 -0.56 -10.02
C THR A 20 1.31 -0.61 -9.35
N PRO A 21 0.35 -1.39 -9.87
CA PRO A 21 -0.92 -1.60 -9.19
C PRO A 21 -0.71 -2.23 -7.81
N PHE A 22 -1.44 -1.78 -6.80
CA PHE A 22 -1.36 -2.34 -5.45
C PHE A 22 -1.74 -3.83 -5.46
N ALA A 23 -2.67 -4.23 -6.32
CA ALA A 23 -3.04 -5.63 -6.55
C ALA A 23 -1.85 -6.48 -6.99
N ASP A 24 -0.96 -5.94 -7.83
CA ASP A 24 0.21 -6.63 -8.38
C ASP A 24 1.41 -6.65 -7.42
N LEU A 25 1.32 -5.95 -6.28
CA LEU A 25 2.36 -6.03 -5.26
C LEU A 25 2.53 -7.46 -4.76
N PRO A 26 3.77 -7.92 -4.49
CA PRO A 26 4.03 -9.21 -3.88
C PRO A 26 3.26 -9.43 -2.56
N ASP A 27 2.97 -10.69 -2.23
CA ASP A 27 2.28 -11.05 -0.97
C ASP A 27 3.13 -10.73 0.27
N ASP A 28 4.45 -10.67 0.12
CA ASP A 28 5.39 -10.30 1.18
C ASP A 28 5.59 -8.77 1.29
N PHE A 29 4.89 -7.97 0.47
CA PHE A 29 4.94 -6.52 0.56
C PHE A 29 4.65 -6.04 1.99
N LYS A 30 5.54 -5.19 2.48
CA LYS A 30 5.44 -4.51 3.76
C LYS A 30 5.40 -3.00 3.55
N CYS A 31 4.56 -2.34 4.34
CA CYS A 31 4.51 -0.89 4.41
C CYS A 31 5.92 -0.34 4.67
N PRO A 32 6.45 0.54 3.81
CA PRO A 32 7.82 1.05 3.96
C PRO A 32 8.00 1.91 5.21
N MET A 33 6.90 2.45 5.75
CA MET A 33 6.93 3.31 6.93
C MET A 33 6.89 2.56 8.27
N CYS A 34 6.21 1.42 8.34
CA CYS A 34 5.97 0.74 9.62
C CYS A 34 6.10 -0.80 9.59
N GLY A 35 6.36 -1.40 8.43
CA GLY A 35 6.46 -2.85 8.28
C GLY A 35 5.12 -3.59 8.32
N ALA A 36 3.99 -2.89 8.34
CA ALA A 36 2.66 -3.50 8.27
C ALA A 36 2.48 -4.31 6.98
N SER A 37 1.81 -5.45 7.07
CA SER A 37 1.51 -6.30 5.92
C SER A 37 0.55 -5.65 4.92
N LYS A 38 0.53 -6.13 3.67
CA LYS A 38 -0.34 -5.67 2.58
C LYS A 38 -1.83 -5.68 2.93
N ASP A 39 -2.29 -6.64 3.73
CA ASP A 39 -3.69 -6.77 4.19
C ASP A 39 -4.16 -5.65 5.12
N LEU A 40 -3.22 -4.87 5.69
CA LEU A 40 -3.53 -3.73 6.56
C LEU A 40 -3.71 -2.42 5.78
N PHE A 41 -3.79 -2.48 4.45
CA PHE A 41 -4.12 -1.35 3.60
C PHE A 41 -5.61 -1.35 3.24
N GLU A 42 -6.16 -0.15 3.07
CA GLU A 42 -7.51 0.08 2.52
C GLU A 42 -7.46 1.04 1.34
N GLU A 43 -8.34 0.81 0.37
CA GLU A 43 -8.56 1.77 -0.72
C GLU A 43 -9.14 3.08 -0.17
N VAL A 44 -8.64 4.21 -0.67
CA VAL A 44 -9.03 5.58 -0.29
C VAL A 44 -9.43 6.41 -1.50
#